data_AF-A0A1G6YIZ3-F1
#
_entry.id   AF-A0A1G6YIZ3-F1
#
_cell.length_a   1.000
_cell.length_b   1.000
_cell.length_c   1.000
_cell.angle_alpha   90.00
_cell.angle_beta   90.00
_cell.angle_gamma   90.00
#
_symmetry.space_group_name_H-M   'P 1'
#
loop_
_entity.id
_entity.type
_entity.pdbx_description
1 polymer ?
#
loop_
_entity_poly.entity_id
_entity_poly.type
_entity_poly.pdbx_seq_one_letter_code
_entity_poly.pdbx_strand_id
1 'polypeptide(L)'
;MTTMPDHPTYMPERLASRDAGTLDAHALAAALTRPIVFVDLETTGADAQRDRITEIGVVEVGPDGIHEWDTLIDPQASIPPFIQGMTGITDDMVRGQPTFESIAESLAERLQGRLFVAHNARFDYGFLKNAFRRAGITFRADVLCTVRLSRSLFPSVERHGLDALIARFGLTPKGRHRALADAELLWQFWQKIHDVYSVDLVESAVKSLVKHASLPAGLTETALDDVPDRPGVYLFFGDQDAPLYVGKSIHLRQRIRAHFSGDHSHEKEMRLARGVRRVEWRETGGEVGALLLEAHLVKALQPLHNQLLRQNTELFSWELAAGLSAPRLRSDRHINFSRHAGLYGAFGSRAAAQARLRELADEHQLCLATLMLEATSHRGNPCFARQLHRCAGACTGDEARASHRERTMSAIAALALQPWPFDGAIAWRETDDAGHPWHVIEDWCYLGTAPTLEDAAKLQSDAARFDADTYQILAPRLQDLKATAVPLVATRTLVLTPPEPPAPKRTTQASPSATTRRTSAASPDQQTLALFS
;
A
#
# COMPACT_ATOMS: atom_id res chain seq x y z
N MET A 1 -33.57 1.44 45.70
CA MET A 1 -32.08 1.37 45.65
C MET A 1 -31.73 0.51 44.46
N THR A 2 -31.34 1.12 43.35
CA THR A 2 -31.03 0.42 42.10
C THR A 2 -29.55 0.65 41.82
N THR A 3 -28.81 -0.44 41.78
CA THR A 3 -27.35 -0.55 41.68
C THR A 3 -26.86 -0.12 40.29
N MET A 4 -25.87 0.77 40.26
CA MET A 4 -25.11 1.10 39.04
C MET A 4 -24.16 -0.07 38.68
N PRO A 5 -23.94 -0.38 37.39
CA PRO A 5 -22.95 -1.38 36.98
C PRO A 5 -21.52 -0.82 36.98
N ASP A 6 -20.57 -1.68 37.34
CA ASP A 6 -19.13 -1.45 37.47
C ASP A 6 -18.43 -0.90 36.20
N HIS A 7 -17.54 0.08 36.39
CA HIS A 7 -16.66 0.64 35.36
C HIS A 7 -15.22 0.08 35.44
N PRO A 8 -14.56 -0.28 34.32
CA PRO A 8 -13.19 -0.83 34.32
C PRO A 8 -12.06 0.20 34.06
N THR A 9 -11.50 0.74 35.14
CA THR A 9 -10.06 1.05 35.38
C THR A 9 -9.10 1.41 34.21
N TYR A 10 -9.27 2.57 33.55
CA TYR A 10 -8.15 3.48 33.22
C TYR A 10 -8.68 4.92 33.25
N MET A 11 -8.34 5.67 34.30
CA MET A 11 -8.75 7.05 34.52
C MET A 11 -7.49 7.90 34.63
N PRO A 12 -7.10 8.70 33.61
CA PRO A 12 -6.32 9.89 33.91
C PRO A 12 -7.19 10.78 34.81
N GLU A 13 -6.61 11.34 35.88
CA GLU A 13 -7.29 12.02 37.00
C GLU A 13 -8.55 12.78 36.55
N ARG A 14 -9.74 12.21 36.77
CA ARG A 14 -10.98 12.99 36.81
C ARG A 14 -10.77 14.04 37.89
N LEU A 15 -11.18 15.29 37.64
CA LEU A 15 -11.11 16.39 38.60
C LEU A 15 -11.49 15.87 39.99
N ALA A 16 -10.47 15.73 40.86
CA ALA A 16 -10.69 15.40 42.26
C ALA A 16 -11.63 16.47 42.81
N SER A 17 -12.67 16.04 43.52
CA SER A 17 -13.85 16.79 43.94
C SER A 17 -13.56 18.00 44.86
N ARG A 18 -12.78 18.96 44.41
CA ARG A 18 -12.49 20.23 45.05
C ARG A 18 -12.48 21.31 43.97
N ASP A 19 -13.56 22.09 43.97
CA ASP A 19 -13.75 23.34 43.22
C ASP A 19 -13.79 23.25 41.68
N ALA A 20 -14.49 22.27 41.12
CA ALA A 20 -14.99 22.37 39.74
C ALA A 20 -16.19 23.32 39.71
N GLY A 21 -15.93 24.63 39.87
CA GLY A 21 -16.89 25.63 39.44
C GLY A 21 -17.10 25.43 37.94
N THR A 22 -18.34 25.25 37.50
CA THR A 22 -18.72 25.29 36.08
C THR A 22 -18.03 26.51 35.46
N LEU A 23 -17.07 26.27 34.57
CA LEU A 23 -16.46 27.37 33.83
C LEU A 23 -17.56 27.93 32.94
N ASP A 24 -17.97 29.17 33.22
CA ASP A 24 -18.87 29.90 32.32
C ASP A 24 -18.25 29.93 30.91
N ALA A 25 -19.09 29.93 29.88
CA ALA A 25 -18.67 29.89 28.47
C ALA A 25 -17.62 30.97 28.15
N HIS A 26 -17.75 32.15 28.76
CA HIS A 26 -16.81 33.26 28.63
C HIS A 26 -15.48 32.99 29.35
N ALA A 27 -15.51 32.36 30.52
CA ALA A 27 -14.30 31.98 31.25
C ALA A 27 -13.51 30.91 30.48
N LEU A 28 -14.19 29.95 29.86
CA LEU A 28 -13.56 28.95 29.01
C LEU A 28 -12.97 29.58 27.74
N ALA A 29 -13.70 30.49 27.08
CA ALA A 29 -13.21 31.22 25.91
C ALA A 29 -11.95 32.05 26.21
N ALA A 30 -11.92 32.71 27.37
CA ALA A 30 -10.77 33.50 27.84
C ALA A 30 -9.56 32.63 28.24
N ALA A 31 -9.79 31.37 28.64
CA ALA A 31 -8.74 30.44 29.04
C ALA A 31 -8.07 29.70 27.86
N LEU A 32 -8.58 29.86 26.63
CA LEU A 32 -8.03 29.17 25.47
C LEU A 32 -6.63 29.67 25.11
N THR A 33 -5.71 28.72 24.89
CA THR A 33 -4.33 29.03 24.49
C THR A 33 -4.22 29.57 23.06
N ARG A 34 -5.26 29.35 22.24
CA ARG A 34 -5.43 29.88 20.89
C ARG A 34 -6.91 29.99 20.54
N PRO A 35 -7.32 30.91 19.65
CA PRO A 35 -8.71 30.96 19.19
C PRO A 35 -9.10 29.68 18.44
N ILE A 36 -10.37 29.31 18.57
CA ILE A 36 -10.97 28.09 18.01
C ILE A 36 -12.15 28.49 17.13
N VAL A 37 -12.35 27.78 16.02
CA VAL A 37 -13.55 27.90 15.20
C VAL A 37 -14.21 26.54 15.08
N PHE A 38 -15.50 26.48 15.43
CA PHE A 38 -16.34 25.32 15.17
C PHE A 38 -17.06 25.55 13.86
N VAL A 39 -16.90 24.61 12.94
CA VAL A 39 -17.39 24.75 11.57
C VAL A 39 -18.18 23.52 11.19
N ASP A 40 -19.29 23.75 10.50
CA ASP A 40 -20.11 22.74 9.86
C ASP A 40 -20.59 23.28 8.51
N LEU A 41 -20.79 22.39 7.53
CA LEU A 41 -21.17 22.74 6.17
C LEU A 41 -22.34 21.90 5.68
N GLU A 42 -23.27 22.55 4.99
CA GLU A 42 -24.21 21.84 4.10
C GLU A 42 -23.71 21.91 2.66
N THR A 43 -23.93 20.84 1.90
CA THR A 43 -23.34 20.67 0.56
C THR A 43 -24.30 19.99 -0.41
N THR A 44 -24.07 20.16 -1.71
CA THR A 44 -24.87 19.52 -2.77
C THR A 44 -24.60 18.01 -2.92
N GLY A 45 -23.70 17.43 -2.13
CA GLY A 45 -23.27 16.04 -2.23
C GLY A 45 -21.97 15.79 -1.45
N ALA A 46 -21.43 14.57 -1.47
CA ALA A 46 -20.33 14.18 -0.60
C ALA A 46 -18.91 14.33 -1.21
N ASP A 47 -18.79 14.66 -2.49
CA ASP A 47 -17.50 14.77 -3.18
C ASP A 47 -17.03 16.23 -3.25
N ALA A 48 -16.07 16.60 -2.39
CA ALA A 48 -15.50 17.94 -2.35
C ALA A 48 -14.95 18.44 -3.70
N GLN A 49 -14.52 17.56 -4.62
CA GLN A 49 -14.02 17.95 -5.95
C GLN A 49 -15.12 18.39 -6.89
N ARG A 50 -16.22 17.64 -6.90
CA ARG A 50 -17.34 17.82 -7.83
C ARG A 50 -18.43 18.71 -7.25
N ASP A 51 -18.79 18.48 -5.99
CA ASP A 51 -19.95 19.07 -5.32
C ASP A 51 -19.62 20.46 -4.75
N ARG A 52 -20.63 21.17 -4.26
CA ARG A 52 -20.56 22.58 -3.86
C ARG A 52 -21.12 22.77 -2.45
N ILE A 53 -20.66 23.82 -1.79
CA ILE A 53 -21.14 24.23 -0.46
C ILE A 53 -22.44 25.04 -0.67
N THR A 54 -23.44 24.79 0.16
CA THR A 54 -24.76 25.46 0.13
C THR A 54 -25.05 26.25 1.41
N GLU A 55 -24.40 25.91 2.52
CA GLU A 55 -24.47 26.67 3.77
C GLU A 55 -23.14 26.53 4.53
N ILE A 56 -22.73 27.57 5.23
CA ILE A 56 -21.58 27.56 6.13
C ILE A 56 -22.04 28.07 7.49
N GLY A 57 -21.76 27.31 8.55
CA GLY A 57 -21.95 27.73 9.94
C GLY A 57 -20.61 27.80 10.65
N VAL A 58 -20.35 28.91 11.35
CA VAL A 58 -19.12 29.14 12.10
C VAL A 58 -19.45 29.69 13.47
N VAL A 59 -18.92 29.04 14.52
CA VAL A 59 -18.86 29.58 15.87
C VAL A 59 -17.40 29.88 16.20
N GLU A 60 -17.06 31.16 16.30
CA GLU A 60 -15.75 31.63 16.70
C GLU A 60 -15.69 31.76 18.22
N VAL A 61 -14.64 31.22 18.83
CA VAL A 61 -14.41 31.28 20.27
C VAL A 61 -12.97 31.71 20.53
N GLY A 62 -12.81 32.79 21.27
CA GLY A 62 -11.49 33.29 21.64
C GLY A 62 -11.55 34.29 22.80
N PRO A 63 -10.41 34.92 23.13
CA PRO A 63 -10.33 35.90 24.23
C PRO A 63 -11.22 37.13 24.00
N ASP A 64 -11.50 37.46 22.74
CA ASP A 64 -12.32 38.60 22.35
C ASP A 64 -13.84 38.33 22.44
N GLY A 65 -14.23 37.07 22.67
CA GLY A 65 -15.63 36.67 22.84
C GLY A 65 -16.04 35.44 22.03
N ILE A 66 -17.35 35.22 21.98
CA ILE A 66 -18.00 34.16 21.21
C ILE A 66 -18.83 34.84 20.12
N HIS A 67 -18.60 34.48 18.86
CA HIS A 67 -19.30 35.06 17.72
C HIS A 67 -19.86 33.96 16.80
N GLU A 68 -21.13 34.09 16.46
CA GLU A 68 -21.81 33.20 15.52
C GLU A 68 -21.88 33.88 14.15
N TRP A 69 -21.58 33.14 13.09
CA TRP A 69 -21.68 33.59 11.71
C TRP A 69 -22.18 32.45 10.84
N ASP A 70 -23.20 32.72 10.03
CA ASP A 70 -23.72 31.78 9.06
C ASP A 70 -24.09 32.46 7.74
N THR A 71 -24.10 31.67 6.67
CA THR A 71 -24.58 32.16 5.38
C THR A 71 -25.00 31.00 4.49
N LEU A 72 -26.08 31.21 3.72
CA LEU A 72 -26.37 30.39 2.54
C LEU A 72 -25.44 30.79 1.40
N ILE A 73 -25.06 29.82 0.59
CA ILE A 73 -24.17 30.00 -0.56
C ILE A 73 -24.90 29.59 -1.82
N ASP A 74 -24.83 30.41 -2.86
CA ASP A 74 -25.23 29.99 -4.20
C ASP A 74 -24.16 29.00 -4.74
N PRO A 75 -24.47 27.68 -4.84
CA PRO A 75 -23.51 26.69 -5.30
C PRO A 75 -23.24 26.79 -6.81
N GLN A 76 -24.01 27.60 -7.54
CA GLN A 76 -24.03 27.66 -9.00
C GLN A 76 -24.27 26.29 -9.66
N ALA A 77 -24.99 25.41 -8.96
CA ALA A 77 -25.32 24.05 -9.35
C ALA A 77 -26.66 23.65 -8.72
N SER A 78 -27.38 22.71 -9.34
CA SER A 78 -28.63 22.21 -8.75
C SER A 78 -28.35 21.33 -7.53
N ILE A 79 -29.17 21.50 -6.48
CA ILE A 79 -29.15 20.67 -5.28
C ILE A 79 -30.01 19.42 -5.52
N PRO A 80 -29.47 18.20 -5.42
CA PRO A 80 -30.25 16.97 -5.63
C PRO A 80 -31.45 16.86 -4.65
N PRO A 81 -32.63 16.36 -5.08
CA PRO A 81 -33.82 16.30 -4.21
C PRO A 81 -33.62 15.57 -2.87
N PHE A 82 -32.77 14.54 -2.84
CA PHE A 82 -32.49 13.82 -1.59
C PHE A 82 -31.70 14.68 -0.58
N ILE A 83 -30.83 15.58 -1.06
CA ILE A 83 -30.09 16.54 -0.21
C ILE A 83 -31.04 17.61 0.28
N GLN A 84 -31.93 18.13 -0.58
CA GLN A 84 -32.97 19.08 -0.17
C GLN A 84 -33.87 18.49 0.93
N GLY A 85 -34.23 17.21 0.82
CA GLY A 85 -35.01 16.51 1.85
C GLY A 85 -34.27 16.29 3.17
N MET A 86 -32.93 16.22 3.15
CA MET A 86 -32.10 16.00 4.34
C MET A 86 -31.79 17.31 5.08
N THR A 87 -31.39 18.33 4.33
CA THR A 87 -30.91 19.63 4.86
C THR A 87 -32.02 20.68 4.95
N GLY A 88 -33.11 20.49 4.22
CA GLY A 88 -34.16 21.49 4.03
C GLY A 88 -33.76 22.66 3.14
N ILE A 89 -32.55 22.68 2.57
CA ILE A 89 -32.08 23.76 1.69
C ILE A 89 -32.51 23.47 0.25
N THR A 90 -33.32 24.37 -0.32
CA THR A 90 -33.81 24.25 -1.70
C THR A 90 -33.02 25.11 -2.68
N ASP A 91 -33.10 24.79 -3.98
CA ASP A 91 -32.50 25.60 -5.05
C ASP A 91 -32.96 27.07 -5.00
N ASP A 92 -34.19 27.33 -4.57
CA ASP A 92 -34.73 28.68 -4.47
C ASP A 92 -34.20 29.46 -3.26
N MET A 93 -33.82 28.77 -2.18
CA MET A 93 -33.21 29.41 -0.99
C MET A 93 -31.80 29.93 -1.28
N VAL A 94 -31.03 29.18 -2.07
CA VAL A 94 -29.64 29.52 -2.42
C VAL A 94 -29.54 30.46 -3.61
N ARG A 95 -30.60 30.58 -4.41
CA ARG A 95 -30.62 31.46 -5.59
C ARG A 95 -30.44 32.92 -5.17
N GLY A 96 -29.39 33.57 -5.69
CA GLY A 96 -29.11 34.98 -5.41
C GLY A 96 -28.42 35.23 -4.07
N GLN A 97 -28.07 34.18 -3.34
CA GLN A 97 -27.13 34.24 -2.22
C GLN A 97 -25.70 34.51 -2.73
N PRO A 98 -24.77 34.95 -1.88
CA PRO A 98 -23.38 35.09 -2.28
C PRO A 98 -22.79 33.77 -2.80
N THR A 99 -21.91 33.84 -3.80
CA THR A 99 -21.11 32.68 -4.20
C THR A 99 -19.94 32.50 -3.23
N PHE A 100 -19.37 31.30 -3.17
CA PHE A 100 -18.19 31.06 -2.33
C PHE A 100 -17.04 32.01 -2.67
N GLU A 101 -16.78 32.25 -3.96
CA GLU A 101 -15.73 33.14 -4.44
C GLU A 101 -15.91 34.57 -3.89
N SER A 102 -17.15 35.05 -3.77
CA SER A 102 -17.44 36.40 -3.28
C SER A 102 -17.17 36.60 -1.78
N ILE A 103 -17.21 35.52 -0.99
CA ILE A 103 -16.97 35.54 0.46
C ILE A 103 -15.61 34.94 0.85
N ALA A 104 -14.83 34.47 -0.11
CA ALA A 104 -13.65 33.66 0.18
C ALA A 104 -12.61 34.46 0.99
N GLU A 105 -12.36 35.73 0.67
CA GLU A 105 -11.39 36.53 1.42
C GLU A 105 -11.83 36.76 2.88
N SER A 106 -13.08 37.19 3.10
CA SER A 106 -13.60 37.43 4.44
C SER A 106 -13.72 36.15 5.28
N LEU A 107 -14.07 35.02 4.66
CA LEU A 107 -14.08 33.73 5.33
C LEU A 107 -12.65 33.26 5.66
N ALA A 108 -11.68 33.48 4.78
CA ALA A 108 -10.28 33.14 5.06
C ALA A 108 -9.76 33.90 6.28
N GLU A 109 -10.03 35.21 6.38
CA GLU A 109 -9.68 36.04 7.55
C GLU A 109 -10.32 35.50 8.85
N ARG A 110 -11.58 35.06 8.76
CA ARG A 110 -12.31 34.47 9.89
C ARG A 110 -11.70 33.14 10.36
N LEU A 111 -11.16 32.33 9.46
CA LEU A 111 -10.59 31.02 9.79
C LEU A 111 -9.08 31.07 10.09
N GLN A 112 -8.37 32.09 9.62
CA GLN A 112 -6.91 32.18 9.67
C GLN A 112 -6.39 32.20 11.11
N GLY A 113 -5.35 31.40 11.37
CA GLY A 113 -4.64 31.36 12.65
C GLY A 113 -5.41 30.70 13.79
N ARG A 114 -6.58 30.11 13.51
CA ARG A 114 -7.45 29.48 14.51
C ARG A 114 -7.41 27.96 14.39
N LEU A 115 -7.72 27.24 15.47
CA LEU A 115 -7.94 25.79 15.43
C LEU A 115 -9.27 25.51 14.76
N PHE A 116 -9.24 24.82 13.63
CA PHE A 116 -10.43 24.39 12.91
C PHE A 116 -11.00 23.13 13.54
N VAL A 117 -12.22 23.21 14.08
CA VAL A 117 -12.91 22.10 14.74
C VAL A 117 -14.18 21.78 13.99
N ALA A 118 -14.39 20.51 13.64
CA ALA A 118 -15.61 20.06 12.98
C ALA A 118 -15.94 18.61 13.36
N HIS A 119 -17.19 18.20 13.14
CA HIS A 119 -17.62 16.83 13.34
C HIS A 119 -17.35 16.01 12.09
N ASN A 120 -16.51 14.99 12.17
CA ASN A 120 -15.91 14.38 10.98
C ASN A 120 -15.14 15.43 10.13
N ALA A 121 -14.27 16.20 10.79
CA ALA A 121 -13.64 17.42 10.25
C ALA A 121 -12.91 17.29 8.91
N ARG A 122 -12.59 16.06 8.47
CA ARG A 122 -12.10 15.84 7.12
C ARG A 122 -13.08 16.40 6.09
N PHE A 123 -14.37 16.10 6.25
CA PHE A 123 -15.41 16.44 5.29
C PHE A 123 -15.44 17.94 5.07
N ASP A 124 -15.71 18.71 6.13
CA ASP A 124 -15.84 20.17 6.10
C ASP A 124 -14.55 20.84 5.62
N TYR A 125 -13.42 20.44 6.20
CA TYR A 125 -12.12 20.98 5.82
C TYR A 125 -11.78 20.67 4.36
N GLY A 126 -12.16 19.49 3.86
CA GLY A 126 -11.95 19.07 2.48
C GLY A 126 -12.77 19.89 1.47
N PHE A 127 -14.02 20.20 1.81
CA PHE A 127 -14.88 21.09 1.03
C PHE A 127 -14.35 22.52 1.01
N LEU A 128 -14.05 23.10 2.18
CA LEU A 128 -13.49 24.45 2.27
C LEU A 128 -12.15 24.56 1.54
N LYS A 129 -11.21 23.64 1.78
CA LYS A 129 -9.91 23.65 1.12
C LYS A 129 -10.03 23.63 -0.40
N ASN A 130 -10.99 22.88 -0.95
CA ASN A 130 -11.19 22.89 -2.39
C ASN A 130 -11.90 24.15 -2.88
N ALA A 131 -12.90 24.64 -2.14
CA ALA A 131 -13.60 25.87 -2.48
C ALA A 131 -12.64 27.08 -2.50
N PHE A 132 -11.78 27.22 -1.49
CA PHE A 132 -10.70 28.20 -1.47
C PHE A 132 -9.73 28.04 -2.65
N ARG A 133 -9.33 26.80 -2.96
CA ARG A 133 -8.46 26.54 -4.11
C ARG A 133 -9.09 26.98 -5.44
N ARG A 134 -10.40 26.80 -5.62
CA ARG A 134 -11.14 27.30 -6.79
C ARG A 134 -11.15 28.84 -6.85
N ALA A 135 -11.27 29.48 -5.69
CA ALA A 135 -11.15 30.93 -5.55
C ALA A 135 -9.69 31.46 -5.60
N GLY A 136 -8.69 30.61 -5.86
CA GLY A 136 -7.29 31.01 -5.94
C GLY A 136 -6.59 31.21 -4.59
N ILE A 137 -7.23 30.83 -3.48
CA ILE A 137 -6.70 31.00 -2.11
C ILE A 137 -6.14 29.67 -1.61
N THR A 138 -4.91 29.70 -1.08
CA THR A 138 -4.33 28.54 -0.40
C THR A 138 -4.75 28.52 1.07
N PHE A 139 -5.73 27.68 1.39
CA PHE A 139 -6.20 27.52 2.76
C PHE A 139 -5.48 26.38 3.51
N ARG A 140 -4.98 26.69 4.71
CA ARG A 140 -4.38 25.74 5.65
C ARG A 140 -4.78 26.13 7.09
N ALA A 141 -5.19 25.15 7.87
CA ALA A 141 -5.43 25.31 9.31
C ALA A 141 -5.00 24.04 10.06
N ASP A 142 -4.75 24.19 11.36
CA ASP A 142 -4.71 23.06 12.27
C ASP A 142 -6.13 22.51 12.42
N VAL A 143 -6.31 21.20 12.24
CA VAL A 143 -7.65 20.57 12.19
C VAL A 143 -7.84 19.59 13.33
N LEU A 144 -8.95 19.71 14.04
CA LEU A 144 -9.40 18.79 15.08
C LEU A 144 -10.77 18.22 14.72
N CYS A 145 -10.87 16.89 14.73
CA CYS A 145 -12.14 16.19 14.56
C CYS A 145 -12.74 15.87 15.93
N THR A 146 -13.97 16.32 16.20
CA THR A 146 -14.63 16.10 17.50
C THR A 146 -14.96 14.62 17.76
N VAL A 147 -15.14 13.80 16.72
CA VAL A 147 -15.25 12.33 16.83
C VAL A 147 -13.96 11.74 17.40
N ARG A 148 -12.80 12.16 16.90
CA ARG A 148 -11.49 11.69 17.36
C ARG A 148 -11.19 12.18 18.76
N LEU A 149 -11.53 13.44 19.06
CA LEU A 149 -11.41 13.99 20.41
C LEU A 149 -12.26 13.19 21.39
N SER A 150 -13.53 12.96 21.07
CA SER A 150 -14.45 12.18 21.90
C SER A 150 -13.97 10.75 22.11
N ARG A 151 -13.46 10.06 21.08
CA ARG A 151 -12.84 8.73 21.21
C ARG A 151 -11.60 8.72 22.11
N SER A 152 -10.77 9.75 22.01
CA SER A 152 -9.57 9.88 22.83
C SER A 152 -9.90 10.12 24.31
N LEU A 153 -10.94 10.92 24.59
CA LEU A 153 -11.35 11.24 25.96
C LEU A 153 -12.22 10.14 26.58
N PHE A 154 -13.04 9.46 25.77
CA PHE A 154 -14.00 8.44 26.21
C PHE A 154 -13.82 7.12 25.44
N PRO A 155 -12.67 6.42 25.58
CA PRO A 155 -12.34 5.25 24.77
C PRO A 155 -13.23 4.03 25.00
N SER A 156 -13.95 3.97 26.12
CA SER A 156 -14.87 2.88 26.46
C SER A 156 -16.27 3.02 25.86
N VAL A 157 -16.53 4.09 25.10
CA VAL A 157 -17.83 4.31 24.49
C VAL A 157 -17.83 3.91 23.02
N GLU A 158 -18.88 3.23 22.58
CA GLU A 158 -18.92 2.68 21.21
C GLU A 158 -19.26 3.73 20.14
N ARG A 159 -20.17 4.67 20.45
CA ARG A 159 -20.71 5.64 19.46
C ARG A 159 -20.18 7.04 19.72
N HIS A 160 -19.70 7.74 18.70
CA HIS A 160 -19.17 9.11 18.83
C HIS A 160 -19.70 10.09 17.77
N GLY A 161 -20.73 9.69 17.02
CA GLY A 161 -21.44 10.57 16.10
C GLY A 161 -22.20 11.68 16.83
N LEU A 162 -22.58 12.74 16.11
CA LEU A 162 -23.15 13.95 16.70
C LEU A 162 -24.40 13.65 17.55
N ASP A 163 -25.32 12.82 17.06
CA ASP A 163 -26.51 12.42 17.82
C ASP A 163 -26.16 11.66 19.12
N ALA A 164 -25.06 10.88 19.11
CA ALA A 164 -24.58 10.20 20.31
C ALA A 164 -23.94 11.18 21.31
N LEU A 165 -23.32 12.27 20.83
CA LEU A 165 -22.84 13.35 21.70
C LEU A 165 -24.01 14.13 22.30
N ILE A 166 -25.02 14.46 21.48
CA ILE A 166 -26.25 15.12 21.94
C ILE A 166 -26.87 14.32 23.09
N ALA A 167 -27.12 13.02 22.87
CA ALA A 167 -27.74 12.16 23.87
C ALA A 167 -26.88 12.01 25.14
N ARG A 168 -25.55 11.90 25.02
CA ARG A 168 -24.66 11.67 26.16
C ARG A 168 -24.47 12.89 27.04
N PHE A 169 -24.28 14.05 26.43
CA PHE A 169 -23.94 15.28 27.15
C PHE A 169 -25.16 16.18 27.38
N GLY A 170 -26.35 15.76 26.94
CA GLY A 170 -27.56 16.55 27.04
C GLY A 170 -27.48 17.86 26.26
N LEU A 171 -26.87 17.83 25.08
CA LEU A 171 -26.74 19.02 24.24
C LEU A 171 -28.12 19.44 23.72
N THR A 172 -28.34 20.74 23.58
CA THR A 172 -29.64 21.28 23.15
C THR A 172 -29.55 21.76 21.70
N PRO A 173 -30.04 20.99 20.72
CA PRO A 173 -30.06 21.42 19.31
C PRO A 173 -31.13 22.52 19.12
N LYS A 174 -30.75 23.63 18.47
CA LYS A 174 -31.71 24.63 17.97
C LYS A 174 -32.31 24.26 16.59
N GLY A 175 -31.87 23.13 16.04
CA GLY A 175 -32.22 22.52 14.75
C GLY A 175 -31.19 21.42 14.46
N ARG A 176 -31.50 20.46 13.58
CA ARG A 176 -30.53 19.48 13.06
C ARG A 176 -30.44 19.65 11.55
N HIS A 177 -29.25 19.40 10.98
CA HIS A 177 -28.99 19.55 9.53
C HIS A 177 -29.13 21.01 9.07
N ARG A 178 -28.65 21.92 9.91
CA ARG A 178 -28.40 23.33 9.60
C ARG A 178 -27.03 23.66 10.13
N ALA A 179 -26.20 24.26 9.29
CA ALA A 179 -24.78 24.36 9.54
C ALA A 179 -24.45 25.07 10.87
N LEU A 180 -25.08 26.22 11.14
CA LEU A 180 -24.82 26.94 12.40
C LEU A 180 -25.27 26.17 13.64
N ALA A 181 -26.46 25.55 13.57
CA ALA A 181 -27.00 24.79 14.69
C ALA A 181 -26.11 23.58 15.05
N ASP A 182 -25.55 22.91 14.04
CA ASP A 182 -24.64 21.79 14.25
C ASP A 182 -23.25 22.26 14.73
N ALA A 183 -22.73 23.39 14.25
CA ALA A 183 -21.51 24.02 14.78
C ALA A 183 -21.66 24.44 16.26
N GLU A 184 -22.82 24.99 16.66
CA GLU A 184 -23.14 25.31 18.05
C GLU A 184 -23.14 24.06 18.95
N LEU A 185 -23.62 22.92 18.46
CA LEU A 185 -23.56 21.66 19.22
C LEU A 185 -22.12 21.24 19.51
N LEU A 186 -21.19 21.50 18.61
CA LEU A 186 -19.76 21.22 18.84
C LEU A 186 -19.18 22.13 19.91
N TRP A 187 -19.61 23.40 19.94
CA TRP A 187 -19.25 24.31 21.02
C TRP A 187 -19.83 23.86 22.36
N GLN A 188 -21.10 23.45 22.41
CA GLN A 188 -21.69 22.88 23.64
C GLN A 188 -20.96 21.62 24.08
N PHE A 189 -20.57 20.73 23.15
CA PHE A 189 -19.76 19.55 23.45
C PHE A 189 -18.40 19.96 24.04
N TRP A 190 -17.74 20.97 23.47
CA TRP A 190 -16.48 21.49 23.98
C TRP A 190 -16.61 22.01 25.42
N GLN A 191 -17.67 22.74 25.74
CA GLN A 191 -17.95 23.16 27.12
C GLN A 191 -18.11 21.95 28.04
N LYS A 192 -18.93 20.98 27.63
CA LYS A 192 -19.28 19.80 28.43
C LYS A 192 -18.10 18.88 28.72
N ILE A 193 -17.10 18.78 27.83
CA ILE A 193 -15.90 17.99 28.14
C ILE A 193 -15.03 18.66 29.21
N HIS A 194 -15.07 19.99 29.34
CA HIS A 194 -14.37 20.71 30.40
C HIS A 194 -15.10 20.67 31.75
N ASP A 195 -16.38 20.32 31.78
CA ASP A 195 -17.08 19.92 33.03
C ASP A 195 -16.54 18.58 33.57
N VAL A 196 -15.91 17.75 32.72
CA VAL A 196 -15.47 16.38 33.04
C VAL A 196 -13.95 16.27 33.19
N TYR A 197 -13.19 16.97 32.34
CA TYR A 197 -11.74 16.91 32.26
C TYR A 197 -11.11 18.29 32.43
N SER A 198 -9.91 18.35 33.01
CA SER A 198 -9.14 19.58 33.12
C SER A 198 -8.74 20.14 31.75
N VAL A 199 -8.54 21.46 31.68
CA VAL A 199 -8.12 22.16 30.45
C VAL A 199 -6.83 21.55 29.90
N ASP A 200 -5.85 21.28 30.76
CA ASP A 200 -4.55 20.73 30.36
C ASP A 200 -4.64 19.34 29.70
N LEU A 201 -5.54 18.48 30.19
CA LEU A 201 -5.74 17.14 29.64
C LEU A 201 -6.35 17.21 28.24
N VAL A 202 -7.38 18.04 28.08
CA VAL A 202 -8.02 18.25 26.78
C VAL A 202 -7.02 18.85 25.78
N GLU A 203 -6.24 19.87 26.18
CA GLU A 203 -5.19 20.47 25.36
C GLU A 203 -4.12 19.45 24.93
N SER A 204 -3.71 18.54 25.82
CA SER A 204 -2.79 17.46 25.48
C SER A 204 -3.36 16.50 24.43
N ALA A 205 -4.63 16.11 24.57
CA ALA A 205 -5.33 15.28 23.59
C ALA A 205 -5.45 15.99 22.22
N VAL A 206 -5.79 17.28 22.22
CA VAL A 206 -5.85 18.12 21.00
C VAL A 206 -4.50 18.16 20.30
N LYS A 207 -3.41 18.45 21.02
CA LYS A 207 -2.05 18.49 20.47
C LYS A 207 -1.62 17.16 19.84
N SER A 208 -2.05 16.04 20.40
CA SER A 208 -1.79 14.70 19.84
C SER A 208 -2.56 14.47 18.53
N LEU A 209 -3.84 14.84 18.50
CA LEU A 209 -4.76 14.53 17.40
C LEU A 209 -4.56 15.39 16.14
N VAL A 210 -4.18 16.66 16.32
CA VAL A 210 -3.97 17.62 15.21
C VAL A 210 -2.88 17.18 14.22
N LYS A 211 -2.00 16.25 14.61
CA LYS A 211 -0.83 15.86 13.80
C LYS A 211 -1.12 14.86 12.67
N HIS A 212 -2.22 14.11 12.71
CA HIS A 212 -2.40 12.93 11.83
C HIS A 212 -3.88 12.69 11.46
N ALA A 213 -4.37 12.97 10.23
CA ALA A 213 -5.82 12.96 9.91
C ALA A 213 -6.19 12.70 8.41
N SER A 214 -7.49 12.68 8.07
CA SER A 214 -8.08 12.89 6.71
C SER A 214 -8.36 11.73 5.71
N LEU A 215 -8.85 10.57 6.20
CA LEU A 215 -9.23 9.36 5.42
C LEU A 215 -10.14 9.56 4.15
N PRO A 216 -9.70 9.22 2.91
CA PRO A 216 -10.34 9.61 1.63
C PRO A 216 -11.84 9.35 1.40
N ALA A 217 -12.41 10.14 0.47
CA ALA A 217 -13.86 10.28 0.20
C ALA A 217 -14.59 9.04 -0.35
N GLY A 218 -13.89 7.97 -0.73
CA GLY A 218 -14.51 6.73 -1.17
C GLY A 218 -14.81 5.74 -0.03
N LEU A 219 -14.26 5.98 1.17
CA LEU A 219 -14.40 5.11 2.33
C LEU A 219 -15.12 5.88 3.43
N THR A 220 -16.19 5.30 3.98
CA THR A 220 -16.82 5.85 5.19
C THR A 220 -15.81 5.73 6.33
N GLU A 221 -15.85 6.65 7.30
CA GLU A 221 -14.98 6.59 8.49
C GLU A 221 -15.15 5.27 9.27
N THR A 222 -16.32 4.62 9.11
CA THR A 222 -16.68 3.30 9.65
C THR A 222 -16.17 2.11 8.83
N ALA A 223 -15.83 2.28 7.55
CA ALA A 223 -15.40 1.16 6.68
C ALA A 223 -14.09 0.50 7.14
N LEU A 224 -13.32 1.17 8.00
CA LEU A 224 -12.07 0.67 8.56
C LEU A 224 -12.20 0.22 10.03
N ASP A 225 -13.39 0.36 10.63
CA ASP A 225 -13.59 0.00 12.04
C ASP A 225 -13.62 -1.53 12.24
N ASP A 226 -14.09 -2.28 11.22
CA ASP A 226 -14.13 -3.76 11.21
C ASP A 226 -12.77 -4.40 10.91
N VAL A 227 -11.79 -3.63 10.42
CA VAL A 227 -10.45 -4.16 10.14
C VAL A 227 -9.80 -4.55 11.47
N PRO A 228 -9.37 -5.80 11.67
CA PRO A 228 -8.70 -6.21 12.90
C PRO A 228 -7.30 -5.59 12.98
N ASP A 229 -6.80 -5.33 14.19
CA ASP A 229 -5.39 -4.96 14.37
C ASP A 229 -4.54 -6.22 14.60
N ARG A 230 -4.40 -7.00 13.53
CA ARG A 230 -3.71 -8.30 13.50
C ARG A 230 -2.86 -8.45 12.23
N PRO A 231 -1.98 -9.45 12.16
CA PRO A 231 -1.24 -9.76 10.95
C PRO A 231 -2.13 -10.18 9.78
N GLY A 232 -1.75 -9.75 8.58
CA GLY A 232 -2.44 -10.16 7.37
C GLY A 232 -2.11 -9.31 6.15
N VAL A 233 -2.94 -9.48 5.13
CA VAL A 233 -2.83 -8.80 3.83
C VAL A 233 -4.09 -7.97 3.59
N TYR A 234 -3.94 -6.75 3.10
CA TYR A 234 -5.04 -5.89 2.65
C TYR A 234 -4.95 -5.65 1.14
N LEU A 235 -6.13 -5.49 0.53
CA LEU A 235 -6.31 -5.25 -0.88
C LEU A 235 -7.12 -3.98 -1.09
N PHE A 236 -6.64 -3.12 -1.96
CA PHE A 236 -7.35 -1.94 -2.41
C PHE A 236 -7.89 -2.16 -3.80
N PHE A 237 -9.19 -1.94 -3.96
CA PHE A 237 -9.90 -2.02 -5.22
C PHE A 237 -10.42 -0.64 -5.62
N GLY A 238 -10.42 -0.37 -6.92
CA GLY A 238 -10.89 0.86 -7.52
C GLY A 238 -12.28 0.71 -8.11
N ASP A 239 -12.56 1.53 -9.12
CA ASP A 239 -13.80 1.42 -9.89
C ASP A 239 -13.89 0.05 -10.60
N GLN A 240 -15.11 -0.51 -10.69
CA GLN A 240 -15.38 -1.83 -11.28
C GLN A 240 -14.58 -3.00 -10.67
N ASP A 241 -14.25 -2.94 -9.37
CA ASP A 241 -13.48 -3.97 -8.68
C ASP A 241 -12.09 -4.24 -9.28
N ALA A 242 -11.51 -3.24 -9.96
CA ALA A 242 -10.14 -3.35 -10.47
C ALA A 242 -9.13 -3.38 -9.30
N PRO A 243 -8.22 -4.39 -9.22
CA PRO A 243 -7.22 -4.47 -8.16
C PRO A 243 -6.19 -3.35 -8.32
N LEU A 244 -6.13 -2.45 -7.34
CA LEU A 244 -5.21 -1.30 -7.34
C LEU A 244 -3.91 -1.62 -6.62
N TYR A 245 -4.00 -2.23 -5.44
CA TYR A 245 -2.84 -2.48 -4.60
C TYR A 245 -3.07 -3.64 -3.64
N VAL A 246 -2.03 -4.40 -3.36
CA VAL A 246 -1.99 -5.42 -2.31
C VAL A 246 -0.81 -5.10 -1.39
N GLY A 247 -1.04 -5.11 -0.07
CA GLY A 247 0.02 -4.89 0.90
C GLY A 247 -0.15 -5.74 2.15
N LYS A 248 0.94 -5.96 2.87
CA LYS A 248 0.97 -6.70 4.15
C LYS A 248 1.12 -5.79 5.37
N SER A 249 0.74 -6.29 6.54
CA SER A 249 1.10 -5.71 7.83
C SER A 249 0.99 -6.72 8.97
N ILE A 250 1.72 -6.47 10.06
CA ILE A 250 1.46 -7.09 11.37
C ILE A 250 0.35 -6.36 12.16
N HIS A 251 0.00 -5.12 11.75
CA HIS A 251 -1.04 -4.27 12.32
C HIS A 251 -1.94 -3.74 11.18
N LEU A 252 -2.81 -4.60 10.66
CA LEU A 252 -3.66 -4.31 9.48
C LEU A 252 -4.38 -2.97 9.60
N ARG A 253 -5.11 -2.74 10.70
CA ARG A 253 -5.87 -1.50 10.93
C ARG A 253 -4.99 -0.25 10.88
N GLN A 254 -3.87 -0.26 11.62
CA GLN A 254 -2.94 0.88 11.63
C GLN A 254 -2.35 1.15 10.24
N ARG A 255 -1.94 0.09 9.54
CA ARG A 255 -1.31 0.22 8.22
C ARG A 255 -2.27 0.71 7.16
N ILE A 256 -3.50 0.20 7.13
CA ILE A 256 -4.53 0.66 6.19
C ILE A 256 -4.84 2.14 6.47
N ARG A 257 -5.00 2.54 7.74
CA ARG A 257 -5.21 3.96 8.10
C ARG A 257 -4.04 4.85 7.67
N ALA A 258 -2.79 4.36 7.73
CA ALA A 258 -1.62 5.12 7.30
C ALA A 258 -1.63 5.47 5.79
N HIS A 259 -2.20 4.62 4.93
CA HIS A 259 -2.41 4.92 3.51
C HIS A 259 -3.41 6.05 3.26
N PHE A 260 -4.13 6.46 4.30
CA PHE A 260 -5.24 7.39 4.23
C PHE A 260 -5.04 8.60 5.17
N SER A 261 -3.98 8.60 5.98
CA SER A 261 -3.57 9.74 6.79
C SER A 261 -2.75 10.72 5.94
N GLY A 262 -3.16 11.99 5.94
CA GLY A 262 -2.81 13.06 4.99
C GLY A 262 -1.36 13.54 4.94
N ASP A 263 -0.39 12.74 5.39
CA ASP A 263 1.05 13.00 5.24
C ASP A 263 1.62 12.29 4.00
N HIS A 264 0.94 12.35 2.85
CA HIS A 264 1.52 11.81 1.62
C HIS A 264 2.55 12.80 1.05
N SER A 265 3.80 12.66 1.49
CA SER A 265 4.98 13.25 0.85
C SER A 265 5.21 12.72 -0.58
N HIS A 266 4.51 11.66 -1.00
CA HIS A 266 4.66 11.01 -2.29
C HIS A 266 3.38 10.99 -3.15
N GLU A 267 3.44 11.55 -4.36
CA GLU A 267 2.35 11.60 -5.35
C GLU A 267 1.74 10.23 -5.72
N LYS A 268 2.48 9.14 -5.52
CA LYS A 268 2.00 7.77 -5.80
C LYS A 268 0.98 7.31 -4.75
N GLU A 269 1.22 7.58 -3.48
CA GLU A 269 0.31 7.21 -2.39
C GLU A 269 -0.96 8.05 -2.43
N MET A 270 -0.85 9.36 -2.74
CA MET A 270 -2.02 10.21 -2.92
C MET A 270 -2.91 9.77 -4.10
N ARG A 271 -2.32 9.29 -5.20
CA ARG A 271 -3.07 8.72 -6.33
C ARG A 271 -3.76 7.41 -5.96
N LEU A 272 -3.05 6.52 -5.28
CA LEU A 272 -3.60 5.27 -4.77
C LEU A 272 -4.80 5.54 -3.86
N ALA A 273 -4.61 6.38 -2.84
CA ALA A 273 -5.61 6.74 -1.84
C ALA A 273 -6.89 7.36 -2.45
N ARG A 274 -6.76 8.12 -3.55
CA ARG A 274 -7.91 8.68 -4.30
C ARG A 274 -8.63 7.66 -5.18
N GLY A 275 -7.93 6.63 -5.64
CA GLY A 275 -8.49 5.58 -6.49
C GLY A 275 -9.29 4.52 -5.72
N VAL A 276 -9.02 4.35 -4.42
CA VAL A 276 -9.67 3.31 -3.61
C VAL A 276 -11.18 3.56 -3.51
N ARG A 277 -11.96 2.50 -3.76
CA ARG A 277 -13.41 2.41 -3.57
C ARG A 277 -13.80 1.32 -2.58
N ARG A 278 -12.97 0.29 -2.46
CA ARG A 278 -13.23 -0.86 -1.59
C ARG A 278 -11.92 -1.40 -1.03
N VAL A 279 -11.96 -1.78 0.25
CA VAL A 279 -10.85 -2.40 0.97
C VAL A 279 -11.28 -3.80 1.36
N GLU A 280 -10.47 -4.80 1.04
CA GLU A 280 -10.56 -6.13 1.63
C GLU A 280 -9.34 -6.41 2.48
N TRP A 281 -9.45 -7.40 3.36
CA TRP A 281 -8.33 -7.94 4.10
C TRP A 281 -8.47 -9.45 4.28
N ARG A 282 -7.34 -10.10 4.54
CA ARG A 282 -7.23 -11.51 4.88
C ARG A 282 -6.27 -11.63 6.05
N GLU A 283 -6.76 -12.18 7.15
CA GLU A 283 -5.98 -12.41 8.36
C GLU A 283 -5.01 -13.58 8.18
N THR A 284 -3.85 -13.50 8.82
CA THR A 284 -2.86 -14.58 8.88
C THR A 284 -2.43 -14.82 10.33
N GLY A 285 -1.91 -16.02 10.61
CA GLY A 285 -1.42 -16.34 11.96
C GLY A 285 -0.23 -15.47 12.40
N GLY A 286 0.54 -14.93 11.45
CA GLY A 286 1.64 -14.02 11.75
C GLY A 286 2.20 -13.33 10.51
N GLU A 287 3.44 -12.83 10.64
CA GLU A 287 4.13 -12.06 9.61
C GLU A 287 4.52 -12.93 8.41
N VAL A 288 4.96 -14.17 8.64
CA VAL A 288 5.40 -15.07 7.57
C VAL A 288 4.23 -15.44 6.69
N GLY A 289 3.07 -15.74 7.29
CA GLY A 289 1.84 -15.96 6.54
C GLY A 289 1.45 -14.75 5.70
N ALA A 290 1.57 -13.54 6.24
CA ALA A 290 1.27 -12.31 5.51
C ALA A 290 2.21 -12.07 4.33
N LEU A 291 3.52 -12.37 4.48
CA LEU A 291 4.51 -12.30 3.40
C LEU A 291 4.18 -13.26 2.26
N LEU A 292 3.88 -14.52 2.57
CA LEU A 292 3.53 -15.54 1.57
C LEU A 292 2.26 -15.17 0.81
N LEU A 293 1.21 -14.78 1.56
CA LEU A 293 -0.07 -14.44 0.98
C LEU A 293 -0.01 -13.17 0.12
N GLU A 294 0.76 -12.15 0.52
CA GLU A 294 0.99 -10.95 -0.28
C GLU A 294 1.69 -11.31 -1.60
N ALA A 295 2.79 -12.06 -1.54
CA ALA A 295 3.54 -12.48 -2.74
C ALA A 295 2.65 -13.26 -3.72
N HIS A 296 1.81 -14.16 -3.20
CA HIS A 296 0.85 -14.92 -3.99
C HIS A 296 -0.24 -14.04 -4.62
N LEU A 297 -0.86 -13.16 -3.83
CA LEU A 297 -1.96 -12.29 -4.30
C LEU A 297 -1.49 -11.26 -5.31
N VAL A 298 -0.30 -10.68 -5.14
CA VAL A 298 0.26 -9.77 -6.15
C VAL A 298 0.48 -10.50 -7.48
N LYS A 299 0.99 -11.75 -7.43
CA LYS A 299 1.17 -12.57 -8.63
C LYS A 299 -0.15 -12.96 -9.29
N ALA A 300 -1.17 -13.30 -8.50
CA ALA A 300 -2.47 -13.73 -9.00
C ALA A 300 -3.32 -12.57 -9.55
N LEU A 301 -3.33 -11.43 -8.87
CA LEU A 301 -4.22 -10.30 -9.18
C LEU A 301 -3.57 -9.24 -10.09
N GLN A 302 -2.24 -9.21 -10.19
CA GLN A 302 -1.47 -8.20 -10.97
C GLN A 302 -1.98 -6.75 -10.75
N PRO A 303 -2.05 -6.27 -9.49
CA PRO A 303 -2.64 -4.98 -9.17
C PRO A 303 -1.83 -3.81 -9.78
N LEU A 304 -2.54 -2.75 -10.19
CA LEU A 304 -1.98 -1.63 -10.97
C LEU A 304 -0.77 -0.93 -10.31
N HIS A 305 -0.73 -0.84 -8.99
CA HIS A 305 0.29 -0.09 -8.26
C HIS A 305 1.40 -0.95 -7.62
N ASN A 306 1.28 -2.28 -7.59
CA ASN A 306 2.40 -3.14 -7.17
C ASN A 306 3.38 -3.30 -8.35
N GLN A 307 4.36 -2.39 -8.42
CA GLN A 307 5.35 -2.37 -9.50
C GLN A 307 6.42 -3.47 -9.38
N LEU A 308 6.52 -4.11 -8.21
CA LEU A 308 7.52 -5.12 -7.86
C LEU A 308 6.80 -6.41 -7.41
N LEU A 309 7.37 -7.56 -7.77
CA LEU A 309 6.77 -8.92 -7.89
C LEU A 309 6.29 -9.27 -9.31
N ARG A 310 7.13 -8.96 -10.32
CA ARG A 310 6.93 -9.51 -11.67
C ARG A 310 7.20 -11.01 -11.64
N GLN A 311 6.28 -11.81 -12.18
CA GLN A 311 6.54 -13.23 -12.38
C GLN A 311 7.74 -13.38 -13.31
N ASN A 312 8.82 -13.96 -12.81
CA ASN A 312 9.94 -14.34 -13.67
C ASN A 312 9.51 -15.54 -14.50
N THR A 313 9.60 -15.41 -15.82
CA THR A 313 9.30 -16.51 -16.76
C THR A 313 10.39 -17.59 -16.77
N GLU A 314 11.53 -17.29 -16.15
CA GLU A 314 12.70 -18.14 -16.04
C GLU A 314 13.60 -17.62 -14.91
N LEU A 315 14.14 -18.52 -14.10
CA LEU A 315 15.12 -18.24 -13.05
C LEU A 315 16.48 -18.81 -13.43
N PHE A 316 17.52 -18.14 -12.96
CA PHE A 316 18.91 -18.54 -13.18
C PHE A 316 19.63 -18.79 -11.85
N SER A 317 20.52 -19.78 -11.83
CA SER A 317 21.35 -20.09 -10.66
C SER A 317 22.74 -20.51 -11.10
N TRP A 318 23.75 -20.22 -10.28
CA TRP A 318 25.11 -20.71 -10.52
C TRP A 318 25.26 -22.14 -10.00
N GLU A 319 25.97 -22.97 -10.74
CA GLU A 319 26.35 -24.33 -10.34
C GLU A 319 27.88 -24.44 -10.42
N LEU A 320 28.51 -24.91 -9.33
CA LEU A 320 29.95 -25.17 -9.29
C LEU A 320 30.27 -26.59 -8.79
N ALA A 321 29.77 -27.59 -9.53
CA ALA A 321 30.07 -29.01 -9.27
C ALA A 321 31.58 -29.30 -9.26
N ALA A 322 31.98 -30.39 -8.60
CA ALA A 322 33.38 -30.78 -8.39
C ALA A 322 34.20 -30.87 -9.69
N GLY A 323 33.58 -31.27 -10.80
CA GLY A 323 34.23 -31.39 -12.11
C GLY A 323 34.31 -30.11 -12.95
N LEU A 324 33.76 -28.98 -12.48
CA LEU A 324 33.74 -27.73 -13.25
C LEU A 324 34.92 -26.82 -12.86
N SER A 325 35.60 -26.23 -13.82
CA SER A 325 36.69 -25.28 -13.52
C SER A 325 36.20 -23.88 -13.15
N ALA A 326 34.93 -23.56 -13.45
CA ALA A 326 34.30 -22.27 -13.23
C ALA A 326 32.78 -22.44 -13.05
N PRO A 327 32.09 -21.49 -12.36
CA PRO A 327 30.64 -21.54 -12.20
C PRO A 327 29.92 -21.56 -13.55
N ARG A 328 28.92 -22.43 -13.69
CA ARG A 328 28.04 -22.48 -14.87
C ARG A 328 26.66 -21.96 -14.52
N LEU A 329 26.11 -21.11 -15.38
CA LEU A 329 24.78 -20.58 -15.19
C LEU A 329 23.74 -21.60 -15.69
N ARG A 330 22.83 -21.99 -14.81
CA ARG A 330 21.71 -22.92 -15.07
C ARG A 330 20.39 -22.18 -15.07
N SER A 331 19.40 -22.79 -15.70
CA SER A 331 18.03 -22.30 -15.81
C SER A 331 17.08 -23.28 -15.15
N ASP A 332 16.05 -22.76 -14.47
CA ASP A 332 14.98 -23.54 -13.85
C ASP A 332 14.12 -24.32 -14.87
N ARG A 333 14.22 -23.98 -16.16
CA ARG A 333 13.59 -24.75 -17.25
C ARG A 333 14.24 -26.10 -17.50
N HIS A 334 15.50 -26.26 -17.13
CA HIS A 334 16.27 -27.49 -17.39
C HIS A 334 16.64 -28.23 -16.09
N ILE A 335 16.57 -27.55 -14.95
CA ILE A 335 16.94 -28.09 -13.64
C ILE A 335 15.86 -27.71 -12.63
N ASN A 336 15.40 -28.68 -11.84
CA ASN A 336 14.50 -28.40 -10.72
C ASN A 336 15.30 -27.75 -9.58
N PHE A 337 15.16 -26.44 -9.40
CA PHE A 337 15.86 -25.68 -8.36
C PHE A 337 15.44 -26.10 -6.94
N SER A 338 14.25 -26.66 -6.78
CA SER A 338 13.76 -27.14 -5.49
C SER A 338 14.40 -28.45 -5.07
N ARG A 339 14.94 -29.25 -5.99
CA ARG A 339 15.48 -30.58 -5.68
C ARG A 339 16.99 -30.71 -5.93
N HIS A 340 17.55 -29.87 -6.79
CA HIS A 340 18.96 -29.95 -7.15
C HIS A 340 19.86 -29.27 -6.11
N ALA A 341 20.78 -30.04 -5.50
CA ALA A 341 21.77 -29.51 -4.58
C ALA A 341 22.91 -28.77 -5.30
N GLY A 342 23.63 -27.88 -4.60
CA GLY A 342 24.81 -27.20 -5.16
C GLY A 342 24.48 -26.09 -6.18
N LEU A 343 23.28 -25.52 -6.07
CA LEU A 343 22.87 -24.31 -6.75
C LEU A 343 23.14 -23.09 -5.87
N TYR A 344 23.52 -21.96 -6.48
CA TYR A 344 23.93 -20.75 -5.78
C TYR A 344 23.18 -19.53 -6.35
N GLY A 345 22.25 -19.03 -5.56
CA GLY A 345 21.38 -17.89 -5.84
C GLY A 345 20.23 -18.24 -6.78
N ALA A 346 19.15 -17.46 -6.71
CA ALA A 346 18.03 -17.52 -7.66
C ALA A 346 17.84 -16.11 -8.24
N PHE A 347 18.11 -15.95 -9.53
CA PHE A 347 18.14 -14.65 -10.21
C PHE A 347 17.10 -14.59 -11.31
N GLY A 348 16.34 -13.48 -11.40
CA GLY A 348 15.34 -13.27 -12.45
C GLY A 348 15.90 -13.01 -13.85
N SER A 349 17.21 -12.86 -14.01
CA SER A 349 17.84 -12.72 -15.33
C SER A 349 19.31 -13.18 -15.33
N ARG A 350 19.82 -13.55 -16.51
CA ARG A 350 21.24 -13.86 -16.71
C ARG A 350 22.14 -12.68 -16.35
N ALA A 351 21.70 -11.46 -16.67
CA ALA A 351 22.44 -10.23 -16.39
C ALA A 351 22.57 -10.01 -14.87
N ALA A 352 21.50 -10.20 -14.09
CA ALA A 352 21.55 -10.09 -12.64
C ALA A 352 22.47 -11.14 -12.01
N ALA A 353 22.42 -12.39 -12.49
CA ALA A 353 23.30 -13.45 -12.01
C ALA A 353 24.79 -13.14 -12.28
N GLN A 354 25.10 -12.62 -13.47
CA GLN A 354 26.46 -12.19 -13.85
C GLN A 354 26.93 -10.96 -13.07
N ALA A 355 26.04 -9.98 -12.84
CA ALA A 355 26.35 -8.81 -12.03
C ALA A 355 26.74 -9.22 -10.60
N ARG A 356 25.94 -10.10 -9.96
CA ARG A 356 26.26 -10.56 -8.60
C ARG A 356 27.58 -11.35 -8.54
N LEU A 357 27.87 -12.17 -9.54
CA LEU A 357 29.17 -12.86 -9.60
C LEU A 357 30.34 -11.89 -9.81
N ARG A 358 30.15 -10.79 -10.55
CA ARG A 358 31.17 -9.73 -10.69
C ARG A 358 31.41 -8.97 -9.40
N GLU A 359 30.35 -8.65 -8.65
CA GLU A 359 30.48 -8.03 -7.32
C GLU A 359 31.30 -8.91 -6.37
N LEU A 360 30.93 -10.19 -6.25
CA LEU A 360 31.70 -11.17 -5.47
C LEU A 360 33.14 -11.29 -5.96
N ALA A 361 33.38 -11.17 -7.26
CA ALA A 361 34.72 -11.22 -7.80
C ALA A 361 35.58 -10.02 -7.38
N ASP A 362 35.03 -8.81 -7.31
CA ASP A 362 35.79 -7.65 -6.84
C ASP A 362 35.96 -7.67 -5.30
N GLU A 363 34.88 -7.99 -4.56
CA GLU A 363 34.90 -8.15 -3.09
C GLU A 363 35.95 -9.17 -2.63
N HIS A 364 36.06 -10.29 -3.34
CA HIS A 364 36.97 -11.38 -3.00
C HIS A 364 38.21 -11.47 -3.90
N GLN A 365 38.52 -10.45 -4.71
CA GLN A 365 39.67 -10.41 -5.63
C GLN A 365 39.82 -11.65 -6.53
N LEU A 366 38.71 -12.17 -7.06
CA LEU A 366 38.65 -13.32 -7.95
C LEU A 366 38.96 -12.92 -9.40
N CYS A 367 39.60 -13.83 -10.13
CA CYS A 367 39.92 -13.63 -11.53
C CYS A 367 38.69 -13.70 -12.46
N LEU A 368 38.34 -12.56 -13.08
CA LEU A 368 37.23 -12.46 -14.04
C LEU A 368 37.37 -13.38 -15.25
N ALA A 369 38.60 -13.58 -15.75
CA ALA A 369 38.87 -14.48 -16.86
C ALA A 369 38.64 -15.95 -16.49
N THR A 370 39.11 -16.38 -15.31
CA THR A 370 38.87 -17.75 -14.82
C THR A 370 37.40 -18.00 -14.52
N LEU A 371 36.67 -16.98 -14.07
CA LEU A 371 35.20 -17.03 -13.90
C LEU A 371 34.42 -16.95 -15.22
N MET A 372 35.10 -16.83 -16.38
CA MET A 372 34.46 -16.69 -17.70
C MET A 372 33.55 -15.45 -17.81
N LEU A 373 33.82 -14.41 -17.03
CA LEU A 373 33.09 -13.13 -17.04
C LEU A 373 33.71 -12.10 -18.00
N GLU A 374 34.94 -12.37 -18.44
CA GLU A 374 35.75 -11.57 -19.35
C GLU A 374 36.53 -12.52 -20.26
N ALA A 375 36.51 -12.27 -21.57
CA ALA A 375 37.34 -13.02 -22.51
C ALA A 375 38.74 -12.40 -22.56
N THR A 376 39.78 -13.23 -22.47
CA THR A 376 41.17 -12.78 -22.70
C THR A 376 41.63 -13.20 -24.09
N SER A 377 42.41 -12.34 -24.76
CA SER A 377 42.87 -12.58 -26.14
C SER A 377 43.75 -13.83 -26.26
N HIS A 378 44.57 -14.12 -25.23
CA HIS A 378 45.44 -15.29 -25.15
C HIS A 378 45.51 -15.85 -23.72
N ARG A 379 45.86 -17.15 -23.58
CA ARG A 379 46.18 -17.75 -22.27
C ARG A 379 47.41 -17.04 -21.68
N GLY A 380 47.33 -16.65 -20.41
CA GLY A 380 48.41 -15.93 -19.72
C GLY A 380 48.22 -14.40 -19.69
N ASN A 381 47.33 -13.83 -20.51
CA ASN A 381 47.06 -12.38 -20.45
C ASN A 381 46.29 -12.01 -19.16
N PRO A 382 46.64 -10.87 -18.51
CA PRO A 382 45.94 -10.40 -17.32
C PRO A 382 44.54 -9.90 -17.67
N CYS A 383 43.53 -10.32 -16.90
CA CYS A 383 42.18 -9.75 -16.96
C CYS A 383 42.18 -8.29 -16.50
N PHE A 384 41.13 -7.53 -16.83
CA PHE A 384 41.01 -6.12 -16.47
C PHE A 384 41.19 -5.87 -14.96
N ALA A 385 40.56 -6.70 -14.12
CA ALA A 385 40.73 -6.62 -12.66
C ALA A 385 42.19 -6.84 -12.23
N ARG A 386 42.97 -7.69 -12.92
CA ARG A 386 44.39 -7.91 -12.62
C ARG A 386 45.23 -6.71 -13.00
N GLN A 387 44.94 -6.05 -14.12
CA GLN A 387 45.61 -4.81 -14.53
C GLN A 387 45.41 -3.69 -13.51
N LEU A 388 44.27 -3.70 -12.79
CA LEU A 388 43.96 -2.78 -11.69
C LEU A 388 44.41 -3.27 -10.30
N HIS A 389 45.15 -4.38 -10.21
CA HIS A 389 45.55 -5.02 -8.95
C HIS A 389 44.38 -5.45 -8.03
N ARG A 390 43.17 -5.63 -8.58
CA ARG A 390 41.93 -6.11 -7.91
C ARG A 390 41.68 -7.60 -8.15
N CYS A 391 42.73 -8.37 -8.45
CA CYS A 391 42.67 -9.80 -8.74
C CYS A 391 44.01 -10.47 -8.39
N ALA A 392 43.96 -11.67 -7.80
CA ALA A 392 45.14 -12.43 -7.38
C ALA A 392 45.94 -13.08 -8.52
N GLY A 393 45.46 -13.05 -9.77
CA GLY A 393 46.25 -13.41 -10.95
C GLY A 393 46.16 -14.88 -11.39
N ALA A 394 45.04 -15.56 -11.15
CA ALA A 394 44.84 -16.92 -11.66
C ALA A 394 44.93 -17.04 -13.20
N CYS A 395 44.69 -15.94 -13.94
CA CYS A 395 44.85 -15.88 -15.41
C CYS A 395 46.31 -15.82 -15.86
N THR A 396 47.19 -15.21 -15.07
CA THR A 396 48.64 -15.04 -15.33
C THR A 396 49.49 -16.15 -14.72
N GLY A 397 48.90 -16.99 -13.87
CA GLY A 397 49.58 -18.09 -13.18
C GLY A 397 50.13 -17.71 -11.79
N ASP A 398 49.91 -16.46 -11.34
CA ASP A 398 50.33 -16.00 -10.02
C ASP A 398 49.54 -16.65 -8.87
N GLU A 399 48.33 -17.13 -9.18
CA GLU A 399 47.49 -17.93 -8.30
C GLU A 399 47.19 -19.29 -8.95
N ALA A 400 47.34 -20.37 -8.18
CA ALA A 400 46.97 -21.70 -8.63
C ALA A 400 45.45 -21.82 -8.84
N ARG A 401 45.01 -22.47 -9.92
CA ARG A 401 43.58 -22.63 -10.24
C ARG A 401 42.77 -23.33 -9.14
N ALA A 402 43.38 -24.27 -8.42
CA ALA A 402 42.73 -24.93 -7.29
C ALA A 402 42.41 -23.94 -6.15
N SER A 403 43.37 -23.11 -5.77
CA SER A 403 43.18 -22.05 -4.76
C SER A 403 42.14 -21.01 -5.21
N HIS A 404 42.17 -20.60 -6.49
CA HIS A 404 41.14 -19.72 -7.04
C HIS A 404 39.74 -20.34 -6.97
N ARG A 405 39.61 -21.65 -7.26
CA ARG A 405 38.35 -22.38 -7.15
C ARG A 405 37.85 -22.43 -5.70
N GLU A 406 38.71 -22.71 -4.73
CA GLU A 406 38.34 -22.74 -3.31
C GLU A 406 37.83 -21.37 -2.84
N ARG A 407 38.51 -20.29 -3.20
CA ARG A 407 38.05 -18.93 -2.91
C ARG A 407 36.74 -18.59 -3.60
N THR A 408 36.56 -19.03 -4.85
CA THR A 408 35.29 -18.87 -5.57
C THR A 408 34.16 -19.61 -4.86
N MET A 409 34.37 -20.86 -4.46
CA MET A 409 33.40 -21.65 -3.69
C MET A 409 33.05 -20.98 -2.36
N SER A 410 34.06 -20.47 -1.64
CA SER A 410 33.86 -19.74 -0.39
C SER A 410 33.04 -18.46 -0.61
N ALA A 411 33.33 -17.69 -1.67
CA ALA A 411 32.61 -16.46 -1.99
C ALA A 411 31.14 -16.70 -2.36
N ILE A 412 30.84 -17.75 -3.13
CA ILE A 412 29.45 -18.05 -3.54
C ILE A 412 28.67 -18.85 -2.49
N ALA A 413 29.33 -19.41 -1.47
CA ALA A 413 28.70 -20.28 -0.47
C ALA A 413 27.51 -19.61 0.24
N ALA A 414 27.58 -18.30 0.50
CA ALA A 414 26.50 -17.53 1.11
C ALA A 414 25.21 -17.50 0.25
N LEU A 415 25.31 -17.80 -1.05
CA LEU A 415 24.18 -17.85 -1.96
C LEU A 415 23.59 -19.27 -2.09
N ALA A 416 24.12 -20.27 -1.39
CA ALA A 416 23.72 -21.66 -1.55
C ALA A 416 22.20 -21.85 -1.34
N LEU A 417 21.54 -22.42 -2.36
CA LEU A 417 20.14 -22.79 -2.28
C LEU A 417 19.98 -24.09 -1.50
N GLN A 418 19.01 -24.12 -0.60
CA GLN A 418 18.63 -25.33 0.12
C GLN A 418 17.62 -26.13 -0.70
N PRO A 419 17.88 -27.43 -0.96
CA PRO A 419 16.85 -28.31 -1.51
C PRO A 419 15.62 -28.36 -0.59
N TRP A 420 14.45 -28.53 -1.19
CA TRP A 420 13.20 -28.77 -0.49
C TRP A 420 13.34 -30.04 0.35
N PRO A 421 13.20 -29.94 1.68
CA PRO A 421 13.59 -31.03 2.57
C PRO A 421 12.47 -32.04 2.84
N PHE A 422 11.30 -31.88 2.22
CA PHE A 422 10.14 -32.74 2.42
C PHE A 422 9.88 -33.58 1.16
N ASP A 423 9.29 -34.76 1.32
CA ASP A 423 9.03 -35.67 0.19
C ASP A 423 7.93 -35.12 -0.74
N GLY A 424 7.03 -34.29 -0.24
CA GLY A 424 5.95 -33.67 -1.01
C GLY A 424 5.47 -32.36 -0.42
N ALA A 425 4.19 -32.05 -0.66
CA ALA A 425 3.53 -30.88 -0.11
C ALA A 425 3.40 -30.96 1.42
N ILE A 426 3.45 -29.80 2.06
CA ILE A 426 3.24 -29.64 3.50
C ILE A 426 2.12 -28.64 3.74
N ALA A 427 1.41 -28.82 4.84
CA ALA A 427 0.60 -27.79 5.47
C ALA A 427 1.38 -27.22 6.66
N TRP A 428 1.36 -25.90 6.79
CA TRP A 428 2.07 -25.20 7.86
C TRP A 428 1.20 -24.07 8.43
N ARG A 429 1.35 -23.81 9.72
CA ARG A 429 0.71 -22.69 10.41
C ARG A 429 1.72 -22.02 11.33
N GLU A 430 1.67 -20.69 11.37
CA GLU A 430 2.58 -19.88 12.19
C GLU A 430 2.18 -19.90 13.68
N THR A 431 0.90 -20.16 13.95
CA THR A 431 0.32 -20.20 15.30
C THR A 431 -0.51 -21.47 15.48
N ASP A 432 -0.62 -21.95 16.72
CA ASP A 432 -1.47 -23.10 17.02
C ASP A 432 -2.97 -22.79 17.08
N ASP A 433 -3.37 -21.52 16.92
CA ASP A 433 -4.76 -21.09 16.89
C ASP A 433 -5.52 -21.78 15.74
N ALA A 434 -6.59 -22.50 16.09
CA ALA A 434 -7.44 -23.22 15.16
C ALA A 434 -8.28 -22.29 14.26
N GLY A 435 -8.35 -20.99 14.57
CA GLY A 435 -9.03 -19.99 13.76
C GLY A 435 -8.28 -19.57 12.49
N HIS A 436 -6.99 -19.90 12.36
CA HIS A 436 -6.18 -19.50 11.21
C HIS A 436 -6.03 -20.63 10.17
N PRO A 437 -6.08 -20.30 8.87
CA PRO A 437 -5.98 -21.30 7.82
C PRO A 437 -4.55 -21.84 7.70
N TRP A 438 -4.43 -23.08 7.23
CA TRP A 438 -3.18 -23.73 6.88
C TRP A 438 -2.60 -23.14 5.60
N HIS A 439 -1.32 -22.79 5.64
CA HIS A 439 -0.52 -22.47 4.46
C HIS A 439 -0.06 -23.76 3.79
N VAL A 440 -0.28 -23.89 2.49
CA VAL A 440 0.13 -25.08 1.71
C VAL A 440 1.34 -24.72 0.85
N ILE A 441 2.43 -25.49 1.01
CA ILE A 441 3.70 -25.26 0.31
C ILE A 441 4.21 -26.58 -0.26
N GLU A 442 4.69 -26.55 -1.49
CA GLU A 442 5.40 -27.68 -2.11
C GLU A 442 6.56 -27.18 -2.94
N ASP A 443 7.74 -27.81 -2.85
CA ASP A 443 8.89 -27.49 -3.70
C ASP A 443 9.24 -25.98 -3.72
N TRP A 444 9.22 -25.34 -2.55
CA TRP A 444 9.40 -23.89 -2.39
C TRP A 444 8.38 -23.03 -3.18
N CYS A 445 7.21 -23.56 -3.45
CA CYS A 445 6.10 -22.89 -4.12
C CYS A 445 4.91 -22.79 -3.15
N TYR A 446 4.37 -21.58 -2.99
CA TYR A 446 3.19 -21.35 -2.15
C TYR A 446 1.91 -21.61 -2.94
N LEU A 447 1.14 -22.62 -2.54
CA LEU A 447 -0.04 -23.09 -3.26
C LEU A 447 -1.33 -22.39 -2.79
N GLY A 448 -1.36 -21.87 -1.57
CA GLY A 448 -2.50 -21.13 -1.04
C GLY A 448 -2.76 -21.40 0.44
N THR A 449 -3.98 -21.07 0.87
CA THR A 449 -4.48 -21.30 2.23
C THR A 449 -5.68 -22.23 2.24
N ALA A 450 -5.79 -23.10 3.24
CA ALA A 450 -6.95 -23.97 3.44
C ALA A 450 -7.42 -23.96 4.91
N PRO A 451 -8.75 -23.97 5.17
CA PRO A 451 -9.26 -23.96 6.54
C PRO A 451 -9.02 -25.29 7.27
N THR A 452 -8.93 -26.41 6.53
CA THR A 452 -8.71 -27.76 7.09
C THR A 452 -7.54 -28.45 6.39
N LEU A 453 -6.95 -29.46 7.05
CA LEU A 453 -5.91 -30.30 6.43
C LEU A 453 -6.46 -31.11 5.24
N GLU A 454 -7.75 -31.46 5.25
CA GLU A 454 -8.40 -32.13 4.13
C GLU A 454 -8.46 -31.21 2.90
N ASP A 455 -8.83 -29.95 3.09
CA ASP A 455 -8.85 -28.96 2.02
C ASP A 455 -7.43 -28.58 1.57
N ALA A 456 -6.46 -28.59 2.50
CA ALA A 456 -5.06 -28.40 2.17
C ALA A 456 -4.54 -29.46 1.20
N ALA A 457 -4.95 -30.72 1.38
CA ALA A 457 -4.59 -31.81 0.47
C ALA A 457 -5.18 -31.62 -0.95
N LYS A 458 -6.27 -30.87 -1.10
CA LYS A 458 -6.90 -30.55 -2.41
C LYS A 458 -6.17 -29.44 -3.17
N LEU A 459 -5.35 -28.63 -2.48
CA LEU A 459 -4.58 -27.54 -3.09
C LEU A 459 -3.28 -27.99 -3.77
N GLN A 460 -3.00 -29.30 -3.78
CA GLN A 460 -1.83 -29.86 -4.47
C GLN A 460 -1.89 -29.50 -5.96
N SER A 461 -0.93 -28.71 -6.43
CA SER A 461 -0.89 -28.25 -7.82
C SER A 461 -0.28 -29.31 -8.76
N ASP A 462 -0.47 -29.09 -10.07
CA ASP A 462 0.45 -29.60 -11.09
C ASP A 462 1.89 -29.10 -10.80
N ALA A 463 2.89 -29.77 -11.39
CA ALA A 463 4.32 -29.62 -11.10
C ALA A 463 4.73 -28.23 -10.58
N ALA A 464 4.83 -28.12 -9.24
CA ALA A 464 5.17 -26.88 -8.55
C ALA A 464 6.52 -26.36 -9.06
N ARG A 465 6.53 -25.12 -9.55
CA ARG A 465 7.78 -24.46 -9.96
C ARG A 465 8.34 -23.69 -8.78
N PHE A 466 9.66 -23.79 -8.61
CA PHE A 466 10.41 -23.05 -7.60
C PHE A 466 10.04 -21.56 -7.63
N ASP A 467 9.56 -21.04 -6.51
CA ASP A 467 9.25 -19.63 -6.35
C ASP A 467 10.34 -18.95 -5.50
N ALA A 468 11.10 -18.07 -6.14
CA ALA A 468 12.18 -17.33 -5.48
C ALA A 468 11.70 -16.48 -4.29
N ASP A 469 10.50 -15.90 -4.34
CA ASP A 469 9.97 -15.10 -3.24
C ASP A 469 9.60 -15.99 -2.06
N THR A 470 8.92 -17.11 -2.33
CA THR A 470 8.57 -18.12 -1.31
C THR A 470 9.84 -18.71 -0.67
N TYR A 471 10.87 -19.00 -1.46
CA TYR A 471 12.17 -19.45 -0.96
C TYR A 471 12.80 -18.39 -0.03
N GLN A 472 12.84 -17.12 -0.43
CA GLN A 472 13.43 -16.05 0.38
C GLN A 472 12.70 -15.86 1.72
N ILE A 473 11.39 -16.08 1.74
CA ILE A 473 10.57 -15.98 2.97
C ILE A 473 10.83 -17.16 3.92
N LEU A 474 10.87 -18.39 3.38
CA LEU A 474 10.86 -19.62 4.19
C LEU A 474 12.24 -20.21 4.46
N ALA A 475 13.22 -20.07 3.57
CA ALA A 475 14.53 -20.68 3.74
C ALA A 475 15.26 -20.23 5.02
N PRO A 476 15.20 -18.94 5.44
CA PRO A 476 15.76 -18.51 6.73
C PRO A 476 15.08 -19.15 7.95
N ARG A 477 13.86 -19.69 7.79
CA ARG A 477 13.00 -20.26 8.84
C ARG A 477 12.83 -21.77 8.69
N LEU A 478 13.73 -22.41 7.95
CA LEU A 478 13.58 -23.81 7.56
C LEU A 478 13.51 -24.78 8.75
N GLN A 479 14.22 -24.49 9.84
CA GLN A 479 14.21 -25.36 11.01
C GLN A 479 12.86 -25.34 11.72
N ASP A 480 12.27 -24.15 11.90
CA ASP A 480 10.93 -24.00 12.49
C ASP A 480 9.87 -24.64 11.59
N LEU A 481 10.00 -24.45 10.27
CA LEU A 481 9.14 -25.10 9.28
C LEU A 481 9.23 -26.63 9.41
N LYS A 482 10.43 -27.21 9.51
CA LYS A 482 10.61 -28.67 9.70
C LYS A 482 9.99 -29.18 10.99
N ALA A 483 10.01 -28.38 12.06
CA ALA A 483 9.48 -28.77 13.36
C ALA A 483 7.94 -28.77 13.41
N THR A 484 7.30 -27.89 12.64
CA THR A 484 5.86 -27.59 12.78
C THR A 484 5.02 -27.96 11.56
N ALA A 485 5.64 -28.25 10.41
CA ALA A 485 4.94 -28.64 9.21
C ALA A 485 4.30 -30.03 9.32
N VAL A 486 3.09 -30.14 8.79
CA VAL A 486 2.35 -31.39 8.64
C VAL A 486 2.48 -31.86 7.20
N PRO A 487 3.11 -33.02 6.94
CA PRO A 487 3.16 -33.59 5.59
C PRO A 487 1.75 -33.89 5.09
N LEU A 488 1.45 -33.51 3.85
CA LEU A 488 0.19 -33.84 3.21
C LEU A 488 0.34 -35.15 2.43
N VAL A 489 -0.64 -36.04 2.55
CA VAL A 489 -0.67 -37.27 1.75
C VAL A 489 -0.91 -36.88 0.30
N ALA A 490 0.00 -37.28 -0.60
CA ALA A 490 -0.13 -36.98 -2.01
C ALA A 490 -1.35 -37.71 -2.60
N THR A 491 -2.35 -36.96 -3.04
CA THR A 491 -3.45 -37.47 -3.87
C THR A 491 -3.19 -37.10 -5.32
N ARG A 492 -1.96 -37.36 -5.80
CA ARG A 492 -1.64 -37.20 -7.22
C ARG A 492 -2.13 -38.42 -7.97
N THR A 493 -3.24 -38.29 -8.67
CA THR A 493 -3.60 -39.23 -9.73
C THR A 493 -2.54 -39.10 -10.82
N LEU A 494 -1.65 -40.09 -10.90
CA LEU A 494 -0.56 -40.11 -11.86
C LEU A 494 -1.14 -40.36 -13.25
N VAL A 495 -1.52 -39.29 -13.95
CA VAL A 495 -1.93 -39.37 -15.35
C VAL A 495 -0.65 -39.44 -16.18
N LEU A 496 -0.31 -40.63 -16.64
CA LEU A 496 0.76 -40.83 -17.62
C LEU A 496 0.33 -40.19 -18.94
N THR A 497 0.73 -38.94 -19.18
CA THR A 497 0.60 -38.32 -20.49
C THR A 497 1.70 -38.90 -21.39
N PRO A 498 1.38 -39.67 -22.45
CA PRO A 498 2.40 -40.15 -23.38
C PRO A 498 3.16 -38.96 -23.97
N PRO A 499 4.48 -39.09 -24.22
CA PRO A 499 5.27 -37.99 -24.76
C PRO A 499 4.64 -37.49 -26.06
N GLU A 500 4.48 -36.18 -26.16
CA GLU A 500 3.97 -35.53 -27.35
C GLU A 500 4.85 -35.95 -28.55
N PRO A 501 4.27 -36.48 -29.64
CA PRO A 501 5.05 -36.92 -30.79
C PRO A 501 5.89 -35.73 -31.30
N PRO A 502 7.16 -35.96 -31.69
CA PRO A 502 8.05 -34.89 -32.09
C PRO A 502 7.38 -34.05 -33.19
N ALA A 503 7.35 -32.74 -32.98
CA ALA A 503 6.78 -31.80 -33.95
C ALA A 503 7.30 -32.12 -35.36
N PRO A 504 6.43 -32.18 -36.38
CA PRO A 504 6.86 -32.52 -37.73
C PRO A 504 7.95 -31.52 -38.15
N LYS A 505 9.10 -32.05 -38.56
CA LYS A 505 10.21 -31.25 -39.10
C LYS A 505 9.62 -30.31 -40.14
N ARG A 506 9.75 -29.00 -39.93
CA ARG A 506 9.44 -27.98 -40.94
C ARG A 506 10.20 -28.36 -42.21
N THR A 507 9.50 -28.93 -43.18
CA THR A 507 9.98 -29.06 -44.54
C THR A 507 10.19 -27.64 -45.04
N THR A 508 11.45 -27.29 -45.32
CA THR A 508 11.79 -26.07 -46.04
C THR A 508 11.13 -26.16 -47.41
N GLN A 509 9.95 -25.56 -47.55
CA GLN A 509 9.39 -25.26 -48.85
C GLN A 509 10.31 -24.23 -49.51
N ALA A 510 10.97 -24.64 -50.58
CA ALA A 510 11.72 -23.75 -51.45
C ALA A 510 10.76 -22.69 -52.03
N SER A 511 11.04 -21.43 -51.75
CA SER A 511 10.36 -20.30 -52.40
C SER A 511 10.58 -20.38 -53.92
N PRO A 512 9.55 -20.15 -54.75
CA PRO A 512 9.75 -20.08 -56.19
C PRO A 512 10.49 -18.79 -56.55
N SER A 513 11.61 -18.94 -57.23
CA SER A 513 12.42 -17.89 -57.84
C SER A 513 11.62 -17.20 -58.97
N ALA A 514 11.19 -15.96 -58.73
CA ALA A 514 10.66 -15.09 -59.78
C ALA A 514 11.83 -14.39 -60.49
N THR A 515 12.34 -15.01 -61.55
CA THR A 515 13.25 -14.39 -62.51
C THR A 515 12.44 -13.70 -63.60
N THR A 516 12.21 -12.40 -63.50
CA THR A 516 11.70 -11.59 -64.64
C THR A 516 12.84 -10.77 -65.22
N ARG A 517 13.39 -11.30 -66.32
CA ARG A 517 14.23 -10.58 -67.29
C ARG A 517 13.45 -9.39 -67.86
N ARG A 518 13.99 -8.17 -67.75
CA ARG A 518 13.67 -7.07 -68.67
C ARG A 518 14.72 -7.05 -69.79
N THR A 519 14.32 -7.49 -70.97
CA THR A 519 15.04 -7.28 -72.22
C THR A 519 14.59 -5.97 -72.84
N SER A 520 15.50 -4.99 -72.98
CA SER A 520 15.33 -3.82 -73.83
C SER A 520 15.94 -4.11 -75.20
N ALA A 521 15.11 -4.16 -76.24
CA ALA A 521 15.57 -4.12 -77.63
C ALA A 521 14.91 -2.91 -78.30
N ALA A 522 15.74 -2.06 -78.89
CA ALA A 522 15.36 -0.89 -79.66
C ALA A 522 15.40 -1.20 -81.16
N SER A 523 14.50 -0.59 -81.93
CA SER A 523 14.68 -0.12 -83.32
C SER A 523 13.35 0.43 -83.87
N PRO A 524 13.36 1.25 -84.93
CA PRO A 524 14.19 2.43 -85.15
C PRO A 524 13.31 3.62 -85.62
N ASP A 525 13.79 4.87 -85.50
CA ASP A 525 14.00 5.76 -86.66
C ASP A 525 14.28 7.22 -86.27
N GLN A 526 15.23 7.77 -87.05
CA GLN A 526 15.35 9.17 -87.49
C GLN A 526 15.83 10.29 -86.53
N GLN A 527 17.04 10.73 -86.89
CA GLN A 527 17.39 12.11 -87.27
C GLN A 527 17.81 13.14 -86.20
N THR A 528 19.14 13.32 -86.19
CA THR A 528 19.90 14.58 -86.34
C THR A 528 19.95 15.66 -85.25
N LEU A 529 21.22 15.97 -84.94
CA LEU A 529 21.86 17.30 -84.84
C LEU A 529 21.88 18.05 -83.49
N ALA A 530 23.14 18.30 -83.10
CA ALA A 530 23.69 19.57 -82.59
C ALA A 530 23.40 19.91 -81.11
N LEU A 531 24.29 20.52 -80.32
CA LEU A 531 25.73 20.84 -80.30
C LEU A 531 25.87 21.82 -79.11
N PHE A 532 27.01 21.80 -78.41
CA PHE A 532 27.51 22.82 -77.44
C PHE A 532 26.69 23.00 -76.15
N SER A 533 27.29 23.17 -74.96
CA SER A 533 28.68 23.30 -74.51
C SER A 533 28.72 23.03 -73.01
#